data_AF-A0A2V6RS55-F1
#
_entry.id   AF-A0A2V6RS55-F1
#
_cell.length_a   1.000
_cell.length_b   1.000
_cell.length_c   1.000
_cell.angle_alpha   90.00
_cell.angle_beta   90.00
_cell.angle_gamma   90.00
#
_symmetry.space_group_name_H-M   'P 1'
#
loop_
_entity.id
_entity.type
_entity.pdbx_description
1 polymer ?
#
loop_
_entity_poly.entity_id
_entity_poly.type
_entity_poly.pdbx_seq_one_letter_code
_entity_poly.pdbx_strand_id
1 'polypeptide(L)'
;MLLAILASAFVSAAQPDEGDSAAREKAFIEALQRENPASAARFIALRDAQQKALAELQSTEGRANAAPPALRPSFLPQLKQARRKYVDSQLKILDFLDERDRGIVARLQEEIGRFNRELEGRQKSRDELKKLLPE
;
A
#
# COMPACT_ATOMS: atom_id res chain seq x y z
N MET A 1 -25.00 0.90 -2.47
CA MET A 1 -24.30 1.97 -1.73
C MET A 1 -24.04 1.49 -0.29
N LEU A 2 -22.87 1.89 0.27
CA LEU A 2 -22.31 1.63 1.62
C LEU A 2 -21.85 0.17 1.87
N LEU A 3 -20.67 -0.14 2.43
CA LEU A 3 -19.77 0.58 3.33
C LEU A 3 -18.29 0.42 2.90
N ALA A 4 -17.54 1.53 2.96
CA ALA A 4 -16.08 1.52 3.09
C ALA A 4 -15.77 1.98 4.52
N ILE A 5 -15.28 1.07 5.36
CA ILE A 5 -14.77 1.41 6.69
C ILE A 5 -13.26 1.34 6.60
N LEU A 6 -12.60 2.50 6.63
CA LEU A 6 -11.28 2.67 7.23
C LEU A 6 -11.17 4.10 7.78
N ALA A 7 -11.24 4.17 9.11
CA ALA A 7 -10.94 5.31 9.98
C ALA A 7 -9.49 5.13 10.48
N SER A 8 -8.62 6.12 10.71
CA SER A 8 -8.77 7.57 10.75
C SER A 8 -7.38 8.24 10.75
N ALA A 9 -7.25 9.35 10.01
CA ALA A 9 -6.57 10.55 10.48
C ALA A 9 -7.21 11.76 9.77
N PHE A 10 -8.11 12.43 10.52
CA PHE A 10 -8.80 13.70 10.27
C PHE A 10 -8.47 14.50 8.99
N VAL A 11 -9.47 14.67 8.11
CA VAL A 11 -10.22 15.92 7.83
C VAL A 11 -11.20 15.68 6.66
N SER A 12 -12.47 16.04 6.91
CA SER A 12 -13.62 16.22 6.02
C SER A 12 -14.01 15.13 5.02
N ALA A 13 -15.21 14.60 5.25
CA ALA A 13 -16.05 13.86 4.32
C ALA A 13 -16.49 14.74 3.12
N ALA A 14 -15.57 14.99 2.20
CA ALA A 14 -15.90 15.15 0.79
C ALA A 14 -15.62 13.80 0.14
N GLN A 15 -16.52 13.30 -0.71
CA GLN A 15 -16.12 12.25 -1.66
C GLN A 15 -14.82 12.73 -2.32
N PRO A 16 -13.71 11.96 -2.27
CA PRO A 16 -12.50 12.40 -2.93
C PRO A 16 -12.87 12.60 -4.40
N ASP A 17 -12.76 13.84 -4.87
CA ASP A 17 -12.88 14.16 -6.28
C ASP A 17 -11.90 13.23 -7.02
N GLU A 18 -12.33 12.60 -8.11
CA GLU A 18 -11.49 11.63 -8.83
C GLU A 18 -10.12 12.24 -9.21
N GLY A 19 -10.11 13.57 -9.42
CA GLY A 19 -8.89 14.36 -9.64
C GLY A 19 -7.89 14.31 -8.49
N ASP A 20 -8.34 14.25 -7.23
CA ASP A 20 -7.48 14.13 -6.05
C ASP A 20 -6.90 12.71 -5.93
N SER A 21 -7.68 11.67 -6.26
CA SER A 21 -7.21 10.29 -6.24
C SER A 21 -6.11 10.03 -7.29
N ALA A 22 -6.30 10.49 -8.52
CA ALA A 22 -5.31 10.32 -9.58
C ALA A 22 -4.00 11.10 -9.30
N ALA A 23 -4.12 12.30 -8.72
CA ALA A 23 -2.97 13.09 -8.29
C ALA A 23 -2.16 12.39 -7.18
N ARG A 24 -2.85 11.83 -6.18
CA ARG A 24 -2.22 11.05 -5.09
C ARG A 24 -1.52 9.80 -5.62
N GLU A 25 -2.15 9.06 -6.52
CA GLU A 25 -1.54 7.88 -7.14
C GLU A 25 -0.28 8.27 -7.93
N LYS A 26 -0.34 9.33 -8.72
CA LYS A 26 0.82 9.83 -9.46
C LYS A 26 1.97 10.21 -8.52
N ALA A 27 1.69 10.98 -7.47
CA ALA A 27 2.68 11.37 -6.47
C ALA A 27 3.31 10.16 -5.77
N PHE A 28 2.51 9.13 -5.52
CA PHE A 28 2.97 7.87 -4.93
C PHE A 28 3.92 7.11 -5.87
N ILE A 29 3.56 6.98 -7.15
CA ILE A 29 4.43 6.35 -8.16
C ILE A 29 5.74 7.13 -8.31
N GLU A 30 5.69 8.46 -8.33
CA GLU A 30 6.89 9.30 -8.39
C GLU A 30 7.78 9.14 -7.15
N ALA A 31 7.19 8.98 -5.96
CA ALA A 31 7.93 8.70 -4.74
C ALA A 31 8.62 7.33 -4.81
N LEU A 32 7.90 6.29 -5.25
CA LEU A 32 8.47 4.96 -5.47
C LEU A 32 9.58 4.99 -6.52
N GLN A 33 9.43 5.76 -7.59
CA GLN A 33 10.44 5.87 -8.64
C GLN A 33 11.75 6.48 -8.11
N ARG A 34 11.64 7.46 -7.20
CA ARG A 34 12.79 8.09 -6.54
C ARG A 34 13.48 7.15 -5.55
N GLU A 35 12.70 6.31 -4.87
CA GLU A 35 13.23 5.36 -3.87
C GLU A 35 13.81 4.09 -4.53
N ASN A 36 13.02 3.42 -5.36
CA ASN A 36 13.37 2.20 -6.07
C ASN A 36 12.52 2.04 -7.36
N PRO A 37 13.10 2.27 -8.55
CA PRO A 37 12.41 2.11 -9.83
C PRO A 37 11.75 0.74 -10.04
N ALA A 38 12.33 -0.34 -9.50
CA ALA A 38 11.75 -1.67 -9.61
C ALA A 38 10.46 -1.80 -8.77
N SER A 39 10.41 -1.16 -7.60
CA SER A 39 9.19 -1.11 -6.76
C SER A 39 8.08 -0.31 -7.44
N ALA A 40 8.42 0.80 -8.11
CA ALA A 40 7.44 1.55 -8.90
C ALA A 40 6.85 0.70 -10.04
N ALA A 41 7.69 0.01 -10.80
CA ALA A 41 7.24 -0.89 -11.87
C ALA A 41 6.35 -2.03 -11.34
N ARG A 42 6.72 -2.64 -10.20
CA ARG A 42 5.89 -3.66 -9.53
C ARG A 42 4.52 -3.11 -9.13
N PHE A 43 4.47 -1.93 -8.52
CA PHE A 43 3.22 -1.30 -8.10
C PHE A 43 2.30 -0.99 -9.30
N ILE A 44 2.86 -0.43 -10.38
CA ILE A 44 2.10 -0.15 -11.61
C ILE A 44 1.49 -1.45 -12.17
N ALA A 45 2.26 -2.52 -12.25
CA ALA A 45 1.75 -3.81 -12.74
C ALA A 45 0.62 -4.37 -11.86
N LEU A 46 0.71 -4.22 -10.54
CA LEU A 46 -0.34 -4.62 -9.61
C LEU A 46 -1.61 -3.77 -9.78
N ARG A 47 -1.46 -2.46 -9.95
CA ARG A 47 -2.58 -1.53 -10.21
C ARG A 47 -3.28 -1.85 -11.52
N ASP A 48 -2.51 -2.07 -12.59
CA ASP A 48 -3.04 -2.48 -13.90
C ASP A 48 -3.81 -3.80 -13.80
N ALA A 49 -3.27 -4.79 -13.08
CA ALA A 49 -3.93 -6.07 -12.85
C ALA A 49 -5.24 -5.90 -12.05
N GLN A 50 -5.27 -5.01 -11.06
CA GLN A 50 -6.47 -4.70 -10.29
C GLN A 50 -7.55 -4.06 -11.15
N GLN A 51 -7.18 -3.05 -11.96
CA GLN A 51 -8.11 -2.38 -12.88
C GLN A 51 -8.69 -3.38 -13.89
N LYS A 52 -7.86 -4.26 -14.45
CA LYS A 52 -8.31 -5.32 -15.35
C LYS A 52 -9.29 -6.29 -14.67
N ALA A 53 -9.00 -6.71 -13.44
CA ALA A 53 -9.88 -7.60 -12.69
C ALA A 53 -11.22 -6.94 -12.32
N LEU A 54 -11.20 -5.64 -12.00
CA LEU A 54 -12.41 -4.86 -11.76
C LEU A 54 -13.28 -4.76 -13.02
N ALA A 55 -12.66 -4.45 -14.17
CA ALA A 55 -13.36 -4.39 -15.45
C ALA A 55 -13.98 -5.76 -15.83
N GLU A 56 -13.27 -6.87 -15.59
CA GLU A 56 -13.79 -8.22 -15.81
C GLU A 56 -15.01 -8.52 -14.91
N LEU A 57 -14.95 -8.11 -13.64
CA LEU A 57 -16.06 -8.24 -12.70
C LEU A 57 -17.29 -7.43 -13.17
N GLN A 58 -17.10 -6.14 -13.45
CA GLN A 58 -18.18 -5.25 -13.91
C GLN A 58 -18.81 -5.73 -15.22
N SER A 59 -17.99 -6.20 -16.17
CA SER A 59 -18.48 -6.77 -17.43
C SER A 59 -19.33 -8.02 -17.20
N THR A 60 -18.91 -8.90 -16.28
CA THR A 60 -19.64 -10.13 -15.95
C THR A 60 -20.93 -9.84 -15.20
N GLU A 61 -20.92 -8.86 -14.28
CA GLU A 61 -22.12 -8.35 -13.61
C GLU A 61 -23.10 -7.73 -14.62
N GLY A 62 -22.59 -6.93 -15.57
CA GLY A 62 -23.40 -6.35 -16.65
C GLY A 62 -24.11 -7.42 -17.48
N ARG A 63 -23.38 -8.45 -17.92
CA ARG A 63 -23.95 -9.58 -18.69
C ARG A 63 -24.98 -10.36 -17.88
N ALA A 64 -24.70 -10.63 -16.60
CA ALA A 64 -25.63 -11.33 -15.72
C ALA A 64 -26.92 -10.52 -15.49
N ASN A 65 -26.81 -9.20 -15.32
CA ASN A 65 -27.96 -8.32 -15.09
C ASN A 65 -28.83 -8.16 -16.35
N ALA A 66 -28.19 -8.10 -17.52
CA ALA A 66 -28.86 -8.05 -18.82
C ALA A 66 -29.53 -9.38 -19.22
N ALA A 67 -29.10 -10.51 -18.63
CA ALA A 67 -29.69 -11.81 -18.92
C ALA A 67 -31.13 -11.92 -18.36
N PRO A 68 -32.02 -12.65 -19.06
CA PRO A 68 -33.33 -13.04 -18.53
C PRO A 68 -33.20 -13.67 -17.14
N PRO A 69 -34.16 -13.45 -16.21
CA PRO A 69 -34.09 -13.96 -14.84
C PRO A 69 -33.79 -15.47 -14.75
N ALA A 70 -34.36 -16.27 -15.66
CA ALA A 70 -34.14 -17.72 -15.72
C ALA A 70 -32.69 -18.11 -16.07
N LEU A 71 -31.94 -17.24 -16.76
CA LEU A 71 -30.56 -17.48 -17.16
C LEU A 71 -29.54 -16.87 -16.20
N ARG A 72 -29.94 -15.98 -15.28
CA ARG A 72 -29.01 -15.37 -14.31
C ARG A 72 -28.23 -16.40 -13.47
N PRO A 73 -28.82 -17.52 -13.01
CA PRO A 73 -28.08 -18.53 -12.24
C PRO A 73 -26.88 -19.15 -12.99
N SER A 74 -26.92 -19.21 -14.33
CA SER A 74 -25.80 -19.77 -15.10
C SER A 74 -24.55 -18.90 -15.08
N PHE A 75 -24.68 -17.61 -14.71
CA PHE A 75 -23.55 -16.68 -14.56
C PHE A 75 -22.89 -16.76 -13.17
N LEU A 76 -23.50 -17.44 -12.19
CA LEU A 76 -22.97 -17.50 -10.81
C LEU A 76 -21.52 -18.01 -10.72
N PRO A 77 -21.08 -19.05 -11.46
CA PRO A 77 -19.70 -19.49 -11.43
C PRO A 77 -18.73 -18.41 -11.94
N GLN A 78 -19.10 -17.71 -13.01
CA GLN A 78 -18.29 -16.66 -13.63
C GLN A 78 -18.19 -15.44 -12.72
N LEU A 79 -19.29 -15.05 -12.07
CA LEU A 79 -19.31 -13.97 -11.08
C LEU A 79 -18.43 -14.30 -9.87
N LYS A 80 -18.52 -15.53 -9.35
CA LYS A 80 -17.65 -15.97 -8.24
C LYS A 80 -16.17 -15.91 -8.62
N GLN A 81 -15.83 -16.36 -9.83
CA GLN A 81 -14.45 -16.33 -10.32
C GLN A 81 -13.95 -14.90 -10.50
N ALA A 82 -14.71 -14.03 -11.17
CA ALA A 82 -14.34 -12.64 -11.39
C ALA A 82 -14.19 -11.88 -10.06
N ARG A 83 -15.10 -12.10 -9.10
CA ARG A 83 -14.98 -11.54 -7.75
C ARG A 83 -13.73 -12.05 -7.04
N ARG A 84 -13.41 -13.34 -7.14
CA ARG A 84 -12.18 -13.90 -6.55
C ARG A 84 -10.94 -13.26 -7.14
N LYS A 85 -10.86 -13.09 -8.47
CA LYS A 85 -9.74 -12.42 -9.14
C LYS A 85 -9.57 -10.97 -8.68
N TYR A 86 -10.68 -10.24 -8.52
CA TYR A 86 -10.63 -8.86 -8.04
C TYR A 86 -10.18 -8.75 -6.59
N VAL A 87 -10.65 -9.65 -5.71
CA VAL A 87 -10.18 -9.69 -4.33
C VAL A 87 -8.70 -10.08 -4.26
N ASP A 88 -8.27 -11.08 -5.04
CA ASP A 88 -6.86 -11.49 -5.12
C ASP A 88 -5.93 -10.36 -5.57
N SER A 89 -6.36 -9.53 -6.54
CA SER A 89 -5.56 -8.38 -6.98
C SER A 89 -5.49 -7.27 -5.93
N GLN A 90 -6.55 -7.06 -5.13
CA GLN A 90 -6.49 -6.15 -3.99
C GLN A 90 -5.50 -6.63 -2.91
N LEU A 91 -5.53 -7.91 -2.57
CA LEU A 91 -4.62 -8.48 -1.57
C LEU A 91 -3.16 -8.31 -1.98
N LYS A 92 -2.83 -8.54 -3.26
CA LYS A 92 -1.46 -8.35 -3.76
C LYS A 92 -0.96 -6.91 -3.65
N ILE A 93 -1.84 -5.92 -3.77
CA ILE A 93 -1.48 -4.52 -3.53
C ILE A 93 -1.16 -4.31 -2.05
N LEU A 94 -1.98 -4.85 -1.15
CA LEU A 94 -1.73 -4.76 0.29
C LEU A 94 -0.41 -5.46 0.69
N ASP A 95 -0.16 -6.65 0.16
CA ASP A 95 1.08 -7.40 0.40
C ASP A 95 2.31 -6.60 -0.04
N PHE A 96 2.23 -5.90 -1.18
CA PHE A 96 3.30 -5.02 -1.65
C PHE A 96 3.55 -3.84 -0.70
N LEU A 97 2.48 -3.20 -0.20
CA LEU A 97 2.61 -2.08 0.74
C LEU A 97 3.21 -2.54 2.07
N ASP A 98 2.74 -3.68 2.58
CA ASP A 98 3.25 -4.34 3.77
C ASP A 98 4.75 -4.67 3.65
N GLU A 99 5.16 -5.26 2.53
CA GLU A 99 6.56 -5.59 2.25
C GLU A 99 7.43 -4.33 2.28
N ARG A 100 7.01 -3.27 1.59
CA ARG A 100 7.74 -2.00 1.56
C ARG A 100 7.86 -1.40 2.96
N ASP A 101 6.76 -1.29 3.68
CA ASP A 101 6.74 -0.60 4.97
C ASP A 101 7.55 -1.37 6.02
N ARG A 102 7.54 -2.72 5.98
CA ARG A 102 8.46 -3.54 6.78
C ARG A 102 9.92 -3.27 6.44
N GLY A 103 10.26 -3.10 5.15
CA GLY A 103 11.60 -2.74 4.71
C GLY A 103 12.05 -1.37 5.24
N ILE A 104 11.16 -0.38 5.22
CA ILE A 104 11.42 0.96 5.77
C ILE A 104 11.67 0.87 7.28
N VAL A 105 10.81 0.15 8.00
CA VAL A 105 10.96 -0.05 9.45
C VAL A 105 12.30 -0.71 9.78
N ALA A 106 12.68 -1.76 9.06
CA ALA A 106 13.96 -2.44 9.28
C ALA A 106 15.15 -1.50 9.10
N ARG A 107 15.15 -0.71 8.02
CA ARG A 107 16.21 0.29 7.75
C ARG A 107 16.32 1.33 8.86
N LEU A 108 15.18 1.87 9.31
CA LEU A 108 15.15 2.86 10.39
C LEU A 108 15.67 2.27 11.71
N GLN A 109 15.35 1.02 12.01
CA GLN A 109 15.87 0.32 13.19
C GLN A 109 17.40 0.18 13.14
N GLU A 110 17.97 -0.12 11.98
CA GLU A 110 19.43 -0.17 11.79
C GLU A 110 20.08 1.19 12.03
N GLU A 111 19.48 2.26 11.49
CA GLU A 111 19.98 3.63 11.67
C GLU A 111 19.92 4.08 13.14
N ILE A 112 18.82 3.78 13.84
CA ILE A 112 18.70 4.01 15.28
C ILE A 112 19.80 3.25 16.04
N GLY A 113 20.02 1.99 15.70
CA GLY A 113 21.08 1.17 16.30
C GLY A 113 22.48 1.72 16.06
N ARG A 114 22.73 2.35 14.91
CA ARG A 114 23.99 3.05 14.62
C ARG A 114 24.15 4.28 15.52
N PHE A 115 23.13 5.13 15.62
CA PHE A 115 23.20 6.34 16.45
C PHE A 115 23.36 6.03 17.93
N ASN A 116 22.71 4.98 18.44
CA ASN A 116 22.87 4.55 19.83
C ASN A 116 24.33 4.17 20.14
N ARG A 117 24.99 3.43 19.24
CA ARG A 117 26.41 3.08 19.39
C ARG A 117 27.32 4.33 19.40
N GLU A 118 27.04 5.31 18.55
CA GLU A 118 27.77 6.58 18.56
C GLU A 118 27.57 7.37 19.86
N LEU A 119 26.34 7.40 20.38
CA LEU A 119 26.02 8.07 21.65
C LEU A 119 26.73 7.39 22.82
N GLU A 120 26.73 6.06 22.88
CA GLU A 120 27.47 5.29 23.88
C GLU A 120 28.98 5.56 23.79
N GLY A 121 29.54 5.57 22.58
CA GLY A 121 30.95 5.91 22.36
C GLY A 121 31.29 7.30 22.90
N ARG A 122 30.49 8.31 22.55
CA ARG A 122 30.68 9.69 23.05
C ARG A 122 30.50 9.81 24.56
N GLN A 123 29.62 9.02 25.17
CA GLN A 123 29.47 8.99 26.63
C GLN A 123 30.73 8.42 27.29
N LYS A 124 31.25 7.29 26.81
CA LYS A 124 32.49 6.69 27.31
C LYS A 124 33.66 7.64 27.20
N SER A 125 33.85 8.28 26.04
CA SER A 125 34.92 9.27 25.87
C SER A 125 34.76 10.47 26.81
N ARG A 126 33.53 10.95 27.06
CA ARG A 126 33.30 12.01 28.06
C ARG A 126 33.69 11.55 29.46
N ASP A 127 33.33 10.33 29.84
CA ASP A 127 33.64 9.80 31.16
C ASP A 127 35.15 9.58 31.34
N GLU A 128 35.86 9.15 30.29
CA GLU A 128 37.32 9.08 30.28
C GLU A 128 37.98 10.45 30.42
N LEU A 129 37.52 11.46 29.66
CA LEU A 129 38.05 12.82 29.76
C LEU A 129 37.80 13.44 31.14
N LYS A 130 36.63 13.20 31.74
CA LYS A 130 36.33 13.68 33.10
C LYS A 130 37.29 13.16 34.16
N LYS A 131 37.81 11.94 34.02
CA LYS A 131 38.81 11.37 34.94
C LYS A 131 40.15 12.12 34.92
N LEU A 132 40.43 12.88 33.86
CA LEU A 132 41.67 13.64 33.71
C LEU A 132 41.58 15.05 34.30
N LEU A 133 40.38 15.49 34.67
CA LEU A 133 40.20 16.78 35.34
C LEU A 133 40.57 16.63 36.82
N PRO A 134 41.40 17.52 37.38
CA PRO A 134 41.62 17.57 38.83
C PRO A 134 40.32 17.96 39.55
N GLU A 135 40.16 17.52 40.81
CA GLU A 135 39.04 17.93 41.66
C GLU A 135 38.98 19.45 41.88
#